data_AF-A0A743WLF3-F1
#
_entry.id   AF-A0A743WLF3-F1
#
_cell.length_a   1.000
_cell.length_b   1.000
_cell.length_c   1.000
_cell.angle_alpha   90.00
_cell.angle_beta   90.00
_cell.angle_gamma   90.00
#
_symmetry.space_group_name_H-M   'P 1'
#
loop_
_entity.id
_entity.type
_entity.pdbx_description
1 polymer ?
#
loop_
_entity_poly.entity_id
_entity_poly.type
_entity_poly.pdbx_seq_one_letter_code
_entity_poly.pdbx_strand_id
1 'polypeptide(L)'
;MLPAEEAEELARIALASLEREQIRREHAEWSDAAFGDVGPIGPLKHLSKEALEAAAEPDDLSEWADMQFLLWDAQRRASISDEQITQAMVEKLAVNKQREWPEPKDGEPRLHIKEQPAPVVPPAIEPDYKVIKSILPTANPDEYACCIAADMWNACRAAMLQGVEQPQNARQNIPENIPDGNSPAIPDGYALVPVEPTDEMIAAAMNCEDVLFNSDESFCVQFGNIYEAMLAAAPQK
;
A
#
# COMPACT_ATOMS: atom_id res chain seq x y z
N MET A 1 46.79 -16.38 26.86
CA MET A 1 45.64 -16.33 27.78
C MET A 1 44.99 -14.99 27.56
N LEU A 2 43.68 -14.96 27.29
CA LEU A 2 42.92 -13.71 27.34
C LEU A 2 42.95 -13.19 28.78
N PRO A 3 43.00 -11.86 29.00
CA PRO A 3 42.77 -11.25 30.31
C PRO A 3 41.46 -11.77 30.94
N ALA A 4 41.42 -11.91 32.27
CA ALA A 4 40.27 -12.48 32.97
C ALA A 4 38.95 -11.72 32.69
N GLU A 5 39.03 -10.40 32.57
CA GLU A 5 37.88 -9.53 32.24
C GLU A 5 37.34 -9.77 30.83
N GLU A 6 38.23 -9.92 29.83
CA GLU A 6 37.83 -10.26 28.45
C GLU A 6 37.20 -11.66 28.38
N ALA A 7 37.72 -12.61 29.16
CA ALA A 7 37.16 -13.96 29.21
C ALA A 7 35.76 -13.98 29.86
N GLU A 8 35.54 -13.19 30.92
CA GLU A 8 34.25 -13.08 31.59
C GLU A 8 33.19 -12.43 30.67
N GLU A 9 33.55 -11.37 29.96
CA GLU A 9 32.62 -10.70 29.05
C GLU A 9 32.26 -11.59 27.84
N LEU A 10 33.23 -12.30 27.27
CA LEU A 10 32.94 -13.28 26.21
C LEU A 10 32.03 -14.40 26.70
N ALA A 11 32.21 -14.87 27.94
CA ALA A 11 31.34 -15.88 28.53
C ALA A 11 29.91 -15.37 28.72
N ARG A 12 29.75 -14.11 29.16
CA ARG A 12 28.43 -13.47 29.29
C ARG A 12 27.72 -13.36 27.94
N ILE A 13 28.40 -12.88 26.91
CA ILE A 13 27.84 -12.76 25.55
C ILE A 13 27.43 -14.13 25.00
N ALA A 14 28.30 -15.12 25.17
CA ALA A 14 28.02 -16.48 24.73
C ALA A 14 26.79 -17.06 25.44
N LEU A 15 26.67 -16.86 26.76
CA LEU A 15 25.54 -17.34 27.53
C LEU A 15 24.22 -16.69 27.07
N ALA A 16 24.19 -15.37 26.90
CA ALA A 16 23.01 -14.66 26.41
C ALA A 16 22.58 -15.13 25.01
N SER A 17 23.56 -15.44 24.14
CA SER A 17 23.30 -16.01 22.82
C SER A 17 22.67 -17.41 22.91
N LEU A 18 23.18 -18.26 23.80
CA LEU A 18 22.64 -19.60 24.04
C LEU A 18 21.21 -19.58 24.59
N GLU A 19 20.92 -18.68 25.53
CA GLU A 19 19.57 -18.49 26.07
C GLU A 19 18.58 -18.06 24.97
N ARG A 20 18.96 -17.10 24.14
CA ARG A 20 18.12 -16.61 23.02
C ARG A 20 17.87 -17.71 21.99
N GLU A 21 18.88 -18.51 21.69
CA GLU A 21 18.76 -19.64 20.77
C GLU A 21 17.89 -20.77 21.35
N GLN A 22 17.94 -21.01 22.67
CA GLN A 22 17.03 -21.94 23.32
C GLN A 22 15.57 -21.50 23.17
N ILE A 23 15.27 -20.23 23.47
CA ILE A 23 13.92 -19.66 23.33
C ILE A 23 13.42 -19.78 21.89
N ARG A 24 14.28 -19.49 20.91
CA ARG A 24 13.94 -19.62 19.49
C ARG A 24 13.56 -21.05 19.09
N ARG A 25 14.28 -22.06 19.61
CA ARG A 25 13.96 -23.48 19.35
C ARG A 25 12.65 -23.90 20.00
N GLU A 26 12.45 -23.55 21.27
CA GLU A 26 11.20 -23.85 21.98
C GLU A 26 9.99 -23.22 21.28
N HIS A 27 10.13 -21.98 20.82
CA HIS A 27 9.11 -21.31 20.01
C HIS A 27 8.84 -22.04 18.69
N ALA A 28 9.87 -22.46 17.97
CA ALA A 28 9.72 -23.20 16.71
C ALA A 28 8.98 -24.53 16.91
N GLU A 29 9.33 -25.30 17.95
CA GLU A 29 8.68 -26.56 18.30
C GLU A 29 7.19 -26.35 18.63
N TRP A 30 6.89 -25.32 19.43
CA TRP A 30 5.50 -24.95 19.74
C TRP A 30 4.73 -24.51 18.49
N SER A 31 5.33 -23.66 17.65
CA SER A 31 4.72 -23.14 16.41
C SER A 31 4.39 -24.28 15.43
N ASP A 32 5.28 -25.27 15.28
CA ASP A 32 5.02 -26.44 14.46
C ASP A 32 3.90 -27.32 15.01
N ALA A 33 3.87 -27.51 16.33
CA ALA A 33 2.81 -28.26 16.99
C ALA A 33 1.43 -27.58 16.90
N ALA A 34 1.39 -26.25 17.00
CA ALA A 34 0.16 -25.46 17.01
C ALA A 34 -0.41 -25.22 15.61
N PHE A 35 0.45 -24.90 14.64
CA PHE A 35 0.03 -24.42 13.31
C PHE A 35 0.33 -25.39 12.16
N GLY A 36 1.17 -26.40 12.40
CA GLY A 36 1.55 -27.39 11.39
C GLY A 36 2.40 -26.81 10.25
N ASP A 37 2.29 -27.43 9.07
CA ASP A 37 3.08 -27.12 7.88
C ASP A 37 2.49 -25.92 7.10
N VAL A 38 2.71 -24.72 7.65
CA VAL A 38 2.35 -23.45 7.02
C VAL A 38 3.60 -22.68 6.57
N GLY A 39 3.46 -21.91 5.49
CA GLY A 39 4.54 -21.09 4.93
C GLY A 39 4.75 -19.75 5.65
N PRO A 40 5.75 -18.96 5.21
CA PRO A 40 6.19 -17.74 5.91
C PRO A 40 5.23 -16.55 5.79
N ILE A 41 4.26 -16.59 4.89
CA ILE A 41 3.38 -15.45 4.58
C ILE A 41 2.46 -15.08 5.74
N GLY A 42 1.95 -16.07 6.49
CA GLY A 42 1.09 -15.83 7.66
C GLY A 42 1.82 -15.01 8.73
N PRO A 43 2.96 -15.50 9.24
CA PRO A 43 3.78 -14.76 10.20
C PRO A 43 4.20 -13.37 9.72
N LEU A 44 4.52 -13.20 8.43
CA LEU A 44 4.87 -11.88 7.88
C LEU A 44 3.70 -10.89 7.86
N LYS A 45 2.48 -11.36 7.57
CA LYS A 45 1.28 -10.52 7.67
C LYS A 45 0.98 -10.16 9.12
N HIS A 46 1.15 -11.11 10.04
CA HIS A 46 0.97 -10.86 11.46
C HIS A 46 2.01 -9.85 11.97
N LEU A 47 3.27 -9.99 11.58
CA LEU A 47 4.36 -9.07 11.95
C LEU A 47 4.04 -7.61 11.62
N SER A 48 3.31 -7.36 10.52
CA SER A 48 2.89 -5.99 10.18
C SER A 48 1.85 -5.40 11.13
N LYS A 49 1.00 -6.23 11.77
CA LYS A 49 0.06 -5.79 12.81
C LYS A 49 0.80 -5.50 14.11
N GLU A 50 1.65 -6.42 14.57
CA GLU A 50 2.48 -6.25 15.78
C GLU A 50 3.42 -5.04 15.68
N ALA A 51 3.93 -4.72 14.48
CA ALA A 51 4.74 -3.53 14.29
C ALA A 51 3.94 -2.22 14.50
N LEU A 52 2.63 -2.22 14.25
CA LEU A 52 1.76 -1.07 14.52
C LEU A 52 1.43 -0.99 16.02
N GLU A 53 1.20 -2.13 16.67
CA GLU A 53 0.95 -2.23 18.11
C GLU A 53 2.18 -1.75 18.91
N ALA A 54 3.38 -2.26 18.57
CA ALA A 54 4.65 -1.78 19.14
C ALA A 54 4.92 -0.29 18.88
N ALA A 55 4.47 0.26 17.75
CA ALA A 55 4.60 1.69 17.47
C ALA A 55 3.65 2.55 18.31
N ALA A 56 2.49 2.02 18.69
CA ALA A 56 1.53 2.69 19.57
C ALA A 56 1.95 2.60 21.05
N GLU A 57 2.53 1.48 21.47
CA GLU A 57 2.95 1.20 22.85
C GLU A 57 4.42 0.77 22.93
N PRO A 58 5.38 1.67 22.61
CA PRO A 58 6.80 1.31 22.50
C PRO A 58 7.45 0.86 23.82
N ASP A 59 6.82 1.18 24.95
CA ASP A 59 7.26 0.76 26.29
C ASP A 59 6.79 -0.66 26.66
N ASP A 60 5.86 -1.26 25.90
CA ASP A 60 5.42 -2.64 26.12
C ASP A 60 6.37 -3.64 25.45
N LEU A 61 7.10 -4.39 26.27
CA LEU A 61 8.06 -5.38 25.81
C LEU A 61 7.42 -6.61 25.16
N SER A 62 6.13 -6.92 25.39
CA SER A 62 5.49 -8.05 24.71
C SER A 62 5.38 -7.81 23.21
N GLU A 63 5.02 -6.61 22.79
CA GLU A 63 4.89 -6.24 21.37
C GLU A 63 6.22 -6.42 20.61
N TRP A 64 7.33 -6.08 21.25
CA TRP A 64 8.67 -6.34 20.71
C TRP A 64 9.00 -7.83 20.66
N ALA A 65 8.56 -8.61 21.64
CA ALA A 65 8.76 -10.05 21.67
C ALA A 65 7.95 -10.75 20.56
N ASP A 66 6.70 -10.33 20.33
CA ASP A 66 5.85 -10.85 19.26
C ASP A 66 6.47 -10.60 17.88
N MET A 67 6.99 -9.40 17.64
CA MET A 67 7.75 -9.13 16.41
C MET A 67 8.94 -10.09 16.22
N GLN A 68 9.67 -10.41 17.28
CA GLN A 68 10.83 -11.31 17.21
C GLN A 68 10.42 -12.75 16.92
N PHE A 69 9.38 -13.25 17.59
CA PHE A 69 8.85 -14.58 17.36
C PHE A 69 8.33 -14.76 15.93
N LEU A 70 7.57 -13.78 15.43
CA LEU A 70 7.02 -13.81 14.06
C LEU A 70 8.11 -13.72 13.00
N LEU A 71 9.15 -12.90 13.22
CA LEU A 71 10.28 -12.80 12.29
C LEU A 71 11.08 -14.11 12.24
N TRP A 72 11.37 -14.72 13.38
CA TRP A 72 12.05 -16.02 13.44
C TRP A 72 11.23 -17.12 12.77
N ASP A 73 9.94 -17.17 13.03
CA ASP A 73 9.04 -18.17 12.43
C ASP A 73 8.96 -18.02 10.91
N ALA A 74 8.84 -16.78 10.42
CA ALA A 74 8.87 -16.48 8.99
C ALA A 74 10.20 -16.93 8.34
N GLN A 75 11.34 -16.61 8.95
CA GLN A 75 12.66 -17.01 8.44
C GLN A 75 12.80 -18.53 8.36
N ARG A 76 12.45 -19.21 9.45
CA ARG A 76 12.49 -20.68 9.55
C ARG A 76 11.59 -21.35 8.51
N ARG A 77 10.34 -20.90 8.38
CA ARG A 77 9.37 -21.43 7.40
C ARG A 77 9.74 -21.10 5.94
N ALA A 78 10.59 -20.10 5.72
CA ALA A 78 11.19 -19.79 4.44
C ALA A 78 12.51 -20.56 4.19
N SER A 79 12.93 -21.42 5.12
CA SER A 79 14.22 -22.13 5.09
C SER A 79 15.43 -21.20 4.97
N ILE A 80 15.34 -20.00 5.57
CA ILE A 80 16.44 -19.03 5.60
C ILE A 80 17.35 -19.38 6.78
N SER A 81 18.63 -19.62 6.50
CA SER A 81 19.63 -19.87 7.54
C SER A 81 20.18 -18.59 8.17
N ASP A 82 20.70 -18.70 9.39
CA ASP A 82 21.38 -17.60 10.08
C ASP A 82 22.56 -17.05 9.27
N GLU A 83 23.29 -17.90 8.54
CA GLU A 83 24.37 -17.48 7.65
C GLU A 83 23.84 -16.64 6.46
N GLN A 84 22.76 -17.09 5.83
CA GLN A 84 22.16 -16.39 4.69
C GLN A 84 21.62 -15.02 5.09
N ILE A 85 20.86 -14.94 6.19
CA ILE A 85 20.32 -13.65 6.64
C ILE A 85 21.44 -12.72 7.13
N THR A 86 22.46 -13.24 7.81
CA THR A 86 23.61 -12.44 8.25
C THR A 86 24.35 -11.85 7.05
N GLN A 87 24.62 -12.65 6.03
CA GLN A 87 25.27 -12.17 4.81
C GLN A 87 24.41 -11.10 4.11
N ALA A 88 23.10 -11.34 3.98
CA ALA A 88 22.18 -10.35 3.41
C ALA A 88 22.14 -9.04 4.21
N MET A 89 22.21 -9.10 5.55
CA MET A 89 22.28 -7.93 6.42
C MET A 89 23.59 -7.14 6.20
N VAL A 90 24.74 -7.82 6.07
CA VAL A 90 26.04 -7.19 5.79
C VAL A 90 26.00 -6.45 4.45
N GLU A 91 25.55 -7.12 3.40
CA GLU A 91 25.43 -6.53 2.05
C GLU A 91 24.46 -5.35 2.03
N LYS A 92 23.29 -5.51 2.66
CA LYS A 92 22.27 -4.47 2.71
C LYS A 92 22.74 -3.25 3.50
N LEU A 93 23.47 -3.45 4.60
CA LEU A 93 24.06 -2.37 5.39
C LEU A 93 25.10 -1.59 4.58
N ALA A 94 25.94 -2.27 3.81
CA ALA A 94 26.92 -1.62 2.94
C ALA A 94 26.24 -0.73 1.88
N VAL A 95 25.16 -1.21 1.26
CA VAL A 95 24.35 -0.42 0.33
C VAL A 95 23.69 0.78 1.03
N ASN A 96 23.11 0.59 2.21
CA ASN A 96 22.41 1.66 2.92
C ASN A 96 23.34 2.80 3.35
N LYS A 97 24.60 2.49 3.72
CA LYS A 97 25.63 3.48 4.05
C LYS A 97 26.06 4.37 2.88
N GLN A 98 25.83 3.93 1.65
CA GLN A 98 26.18 4.67 0.43
C GLN A 98 25.02 5.51 -0.12
N ARG A 99 23.83 5.43 0.49
CA ARG A 99 22.64 6.16 0.04
C ARG A 99 22.58 7.56 0.63
N GLU A 100 21.89 8.43 -0.08
CA GLU A 100 21.46 9.71 0.44
C GLU A 100 20.11 9.57 1.16
N TRP A 101 19.99 10.24 2.29
CA TRP A 101 18.84 10.18 3.18
C TRP A 101 18.33 11.59 3.47
N PRO A 102 17.01 11.78 3.57
CA PRO A 102 16.44 13.06 3.95
C PRO A 102 16.74 13.40 5.42
N GLU A 103 16.55 14.67 5.78
CA GLU A 103 16.69 15.13 7.16
C GLU A 103 15.85 14.29 8.14
N PRO A 104 16.40 13.96 9.32
CA PRO A 104 15.69 13.26 10.37
C PRO A 104 14.36 13.90 10.75
N LYS A 105 13.29 13.09 10.73
CA LYS A 105 12.01 13.40 11.38
C LYS A 105 11.66 12.32 12.37
N ASP A 106 11.18 12.73 13.53
CA ASP A 106 10.74 11.83 14.58
C ASP A 106 9.35 11.26 14.25
N GLY A 107 9.11 10.00 14.63
CA GLY A 107 7.86 9.28 14.36
C GLY A 107 7.57 8.93 12.89
N GLU A 108 8.35 9.41 11.92
CA GLU A 108 8.08 9.22 10.49
C GLU A 108 9.09 8.27 9.81
N PRO A 109 8.64 7.37 8.92
CA PRO A 109 9.54 6.52 8.13
C PRO A 109 10.49 7.34 7.26
N ARG A 110 11.75 6.90 7.16
CA ARG A 110 12.77 7.53 6.31
C ARG A 110 13.05 6.65 5.10
N LEU A 111 12.79 7.21 3.93
CA LEU A 111 13.05 6.56 2.64
C LEU A 111 14.28 7.19 2.00
N HIS A 112 15.14 6.36 1.40
CA HIS A 112 16.30 6.82 0.64
C HIS A 112 15.88 7.64 -0.58
N ILE A 113 16.67 8.66 -0.91
CA ILE A 113 16.45 9.46 -2.10
C ILE A 113 16.78 8.59 -3.32
N LYS A 114 15.81 8.44 -4.24
CA LYS A 114 16.05 7.86 -5.56
C LYS A 114 16.26 9.01 -6.52
N GLU A 115 17.43 9.08 -7.16
CA GLU A 115 17.60 9.93 -8.33
C GLU A 115 16.57 9.48 -9.39
N GLN A 116 15.65 10.37 -9.74
CA GLN A 116 14.79 10.09 -10.88
C GLN A 116 15.66 10.17 -12.14
N PRO A 117 15.54 9.21 -13.08
CA PRO A 117 16.11 9.38 -14.40
C PRO A 117 15.60 10.72 -14.97
N ALA A 118 16.48 11.48 -15.63
CA ALA A 118 16.10 12.73 -16.26
C ALA A 118 14.82 12.51 -17.07
N PRO A 119 13.78 13.35 -16.88
CA PRO A 119 12.52 13.18 -17.60
C PRO A 119 12.79 13.09 -19.10
N VAL A 120 12.34 12.00 -19.73
CA VAL A 120 12.40 11.84 -21.19
C VAL A 120 11.29 12.69 -21.78
N VAL A 121 11.44 14.01 -21.66
CA VAL A 121 10.48 14.99 -22.14
C VAL A 121 11.08 15.65 -23.37
N PRO A 122 10.39 15.61 -24.52
CA PRO A 122 10.84 16.29 -25.73
C PRO A 122 11.11 17.80 -25.50
N PRO A 123 12.00 18.41 -26.28
CA PRO A 123 12.31 19.84 -26.14
C PRO A 123 11.07 20.71 -26.41
N ALA A 124 11.06 21.92 -25.85
CA ALA A 124 10.07 22.93 -26.24
C ALA A 124 10.27 23.30 -27.72
N ILE A 125 9.19 23.65 -28.39
CA ILE A 125 9.22 24.02 -29.81
C ILE A 125 8.74 25.45 -30.01
N GLU A 126 9.33 26.12 -31.00
CA GLU A 126 8.87 27.42 -31.49
C GLU A 126 7.78 27.22 -32.56
N PRO A 127 6.88 28.21 -32.76
CA PRO A 127 5.83 28.17 -33.78
C PRO A 127 6.40 28.42 -35.19
N ASP A 128 7.33 27.56 -35.60
CA ASP A 128 8.00 27.62 -36.90
C ASP A 128 7.56 26.48 -37.82
N TYR A 129 7.35 26.82 -39.10
CA TYR A 129 6.88 25.88 -40.12
C TYR A 129 7.79 24.66 -40.29
N LYS A 130 9.12 24.85 -40.24
CA LYS A 130 10.07 23.75 -40.39
C LYS A 130 10.08 22.85 -39.17
N VAL A 131 9.90 23.44 -37.98
CA VAL A 131 9.80 22.69 -36.72
C VAL A 131 8.53 21.85 -36.69
N ILE A 132 7.37 22.40 -37.08
CA ILE A 132 6.13 21.61 -37.13
C ILE A 132 6.20 20.51 -38.19
N LYS A 133 6.79 20.78 -39.37
CA LYS A 133 6.96 19.76 -40.40
C LYS A 133 7.95 18.66 -40.06
N SER A 134 8.93 18.92 -39.19
CA SER A 134 9.85 17.84 -38.77
C SER A 134 9.13 16.82 -37.86
N ILE A 135 8.09 17.26 -37.14
CA ILE A 135 7.28 16.43 -36.24
C ILE A 135 6.10 15.79 -36.98
N LEU A 136 5.41 16.56 -37.83
CA LEU A 136 4.26 16.15 -38.63
C LEU A 136 4.51 16.45 -40.12
N PRO A 137 5.26 15.59 -40.83
CA PRO A 137 5.71 15.87 -42.20
C PRO A 137 4.59 16.07 -43.23
N THR A 138 3.41 15.50 -42.96
CA THR A 138 2.23 15.59 -43.81
C THR A 138 1.37 16.84 -43.54
N ALA A 139 1.67 17.61 -42.49
CA ALA A 139 0.95 18.82 -42.16
C ALA A 139 1.28 19.95 -43.16
N ASN A 140 0.27 20.76 -43.48
CA ASN A 140 0.45 22.01 -44.23
C ASN A 140 -0.12 23.19 -43.41
N PRO A 141 0.52 23.55 -42.30
CA PRO A 141 0.02 24.58 -41.40
C PRO A 141 0.20 25.98 -42.01
N ASP A 142 -0.78 26.85 -41.79
CA ASP A 142 -0.57 28.29 -41.88
C ASP A 142 0.11 28.80 -40.60
N GLU A 143 0.40 30.11 -40.54
CA GLU A 143 1.05 30.74 -39.40
C GLU A 143 0.27 30.54 -38.10
N TYR A 144 -1.07 30.66 -38.16
CA TYR A 144 -1.94 30.46 -37.00
C TYR A 144 -1.89 29.01 -36.48
N ALA A 145 -1.93 28.03 -37.38
CA ALA A 145 -1.81 26.62 -37.04
C ALA A 145 -0.44 26.27 -36.42
N CYS A 146 0.64 26.97 -36.82
CA CYS A 146 1.96 26.79 -36.19
C CYS A 146 1.96 27.26 -34.74
N CYS A 147 1.32 28.39 -34.43
CA CYS A 147 1.15 28.88 -33.06
C CYS A 147 0.40 27.89 -32.18
N ILE A 148 -0.77 27.43 -32.65
CA ILE A 148 -1.58 26.47 -31.90
C ILE A 148 -0.83 25.15 -31.66
N ALA A 149 -0.11 24.64 -32.67
CA ALA A 149 0.65 23.41 -32.52
C ALA A 149 1.79 23.53 -31.50
N ALA A 150 2.52 24.66 -31.50
CA ALA A 150 3.57 24.92 -30.52
C ALA A 150 3.00 25.09 -29.10
N ASP A 151 1.89 25.81 -28.94
CA ASP A 151 1.21 25.98 -27.64
C ASP A 151 0.73 24.64 -27.08
N MET A 152 0.08 23.81 -27.90
CA MET A 152 -0.38 22.48 -27.51
C MET A 152 0.79 21.56 -27.12
N TRP A 153 1.87 21.55 -27.91
CA TRP A 153 3.07 20.77 -27.60
C TRP A 153 3.70 21.20 -26.28
N ASN A 154 3.90 22.51 -26.11
CA ASN A 154 4.53 23.07 -24.91
C ASN A 154 3.64 22.90 -23.68
N ALA A 155 2.31 22.93 -23.82
CA ALA A 155 1.36 22.62 -22.75
C ALA A 155 1.42 21.14 -22.34
N CYS A 156 1.41 20.21 -23.31
CA CYS A 156 1.58 18.77 -23.04
C CYS A 156 2.93 18.48 -22.37
N ARG A 157 4.01 19.11 -22.86
CA ARG A 157 5.35 19.05 -22.27
C ARG A 157 5.34 19.56 -20.83
N ALA A 158 4.69 20.69 -20.55
CA ALA A 158 4.59 21.25 -19.21
C ALA A 158 3.84 20.31 -18.25
N ALA A 159 2.75 19.69 -18.71
CA ALA A 159 2.02 18.69 -17.93
C ALA A 159 2.88 17.45 -17.61
N MET A 160 3.67 16.98 -18.59
CA MET A 160 4.61 15.87 -18.38
C MET A 160 5.69 16.21 -17.33
N LEU A 161 6.20 17.45 -17.31
CA LEU A 161 7.17 17.90 -16.31
C LEU A 161 6.55 18.07 -14.92
N GLN A 162 5.33 18.59 -14.82
CA GLN A 162 4.62 18.72 -13.54
C GLN A 162 4.32 17.36 -12.89
N GLY A 163 4.11 16.30 -13.68
CA GLY A 163 3.92 14.94 -13.15
C GLY A 163 5.16 14.32 -12.49
N VAL A 164 6.37 14.83 -12.82
CA VAL A 164 7.65 14.35 -12.26
C VAL A 164 7.90 14.95 -10.87
N GLU A 165 7.40 16.17 -10.63
CA GLU A 165 7.59 16.91 -9.37
C GLU A 165 6.72 16.41 -8.21
N GLN A 166 5.79 15.48 -8.43
CA GLN A 166 5.18 14.80 -7.29
C GLN A 166 6.26 13.95 -6.61
N PRO A 167 6.60 14.21 -5.34
CA PRO A 167 7.54 13.37 -4.63
C PRO A 167 6.94 11.97 -4.60
N GLN A 168 7.62 10.99 -5.21
CA GLN A 168 7.30 9.56 -5.02
C GLN A 168 7.56 9.10 -3.58
N ASN A 169 7.98 10.02 -2.70
CA ASN A 169 7.94 9.91 -1.24
C ASN A 169 6.55 10.23 -0.66
N ALA A 170 5.56 10.55 -1.50
CA ALA A 170 4.16 10.56 -1.09
C ALA A 170 3.87 9.19 -0.49
N ARG A 171 3.39 9.20 0.76
CA ARG A 171 3.08 8.03 1.58
C ARG A 171 2.74 6.85 0.69
N GLN A 172 3.63 5.85 0.65
CA GLN A 172 3.12 4.49 0.47
C GLN A 172 2.25 4.29 1.70
N ASN A 173 0.96 4.65 1.58
CA ASN A 173 -0.04 4.39 2.58
C ASN A 173 -0.03 2.87 2.73
N ILE A 174 0.83 2.35 3.60
CA ILE A 174 0.57 1.10 4.29
C ILE A 174 -0.72 1.46 5.03
N PRO A 175 -1.87 0.91 4.64
CA PRO A 175 -3.11 1.27 5.29
C PRO A 175 -2.94 0.99 6.79
N GLU A 176 -3.26 1.97 7.64
CA GLU A 176 -3.26 1.88 9.11
C GLU A 176 -4.16 0.75 9.66
N ASN A 177 -4.92 0.13 8.76
CA ASN A 177 -5.63 -1.12 8.98
C ASN A 177 -5.30 -2.01 7.78
N ILE A 178 -4.60 -3.13 7.97
CA ILE A 178 -4.85 -4.28 7.08
C ILE A 178 -6.19 -4.81 7.56
N PRO A 179 -7.33 -4.43 6.94
CA PRO A 179 -8.60 -4.86 7.45
C PRO A 179 -8.65 -6.36 7.20
N ASP A 180 -9.07 -7.12 8.20
CA ASP A 180 -9.53 -8.48 8.01
C ASP A 180 -10.78 -8.42 7.12
N GLY A 181 -10.57 -8.30 5.81
CA GLY A 181 -11.63 -7.98 4.87
C GLY A 181 -11.08 -7.30 3.62
N ASN A 182 -10.90 -8.09 2.57
CA ASN A 182 -10.46 -7.66 1.24
C ASN A 182 -11.52 -6.79 0.49
N SER A 183 -12.37 -6.05 1.20
CA SER A 183 -13.43 -5.23 0.60
C SER A 183 -12.95 -3.77 0.53
N PRO A 184 -12.93 -3.15 -0.67
CA PRO A 184 -12.66 -1.73 -0.77
C PRO A 184 -13.65 -0.93 0.08
N ALA A 185 -13.18 0.17 0.68
CA ALA A 185 -14.05 1.10 1.38
C ALA A 185 -15.18 1.54 0.43
N ILE A 186 -16.43 1.42 0.90
CA ILE A 186 -17.60 1.86 0.14
C ILE A 186 -17.53 3.39 0.06
N PRO A 187 -17.54 4.00 -1.14
CA PRO A 187 -17.49 5.46 -1.25
C PRO A 187 -18.71 6.13 -0.60
N ASP A 188 -18.54 7.38 -0.16
CA ASP A 188 -19.65 8.17 0.38
C ASP A 188 -20.81 8.23 -0.62
N GLY A 189 -22.02 7.92 -0.15
CA GLY A 189 -23.24 7.86 -0.97
C GLY A 189 -23.50 6.50 -1.64
N TYR A 190 -22.65 5.49 -1.42
CA TYR A 190 -22.88 4.12 -1.89
C TYR A 190 -23.30 3.21 -0.72
N ALA A 191 -24.15 2.21 -1.00
CA ALA A 191 -24.58 1.19 -0.05
C ALA A 191 -24.28 -0.21 -0.60
N LEU A 192 -23.82 -1.13 0.25
CA LEU A 192 -23.71 -2.55 -0.11
C LEU A 192 -25.09 -3.19 -0.04
N VAL A 193 -25.52 -3.78 -1.15
CA VAL A 193 -26.75 -4.56 -1.25
C VAL A 193 -26.47 -5.92 -1.89
N PRO A 194 -27.28 -6.95 -1.61
CA PRO A 194 -27.21 -8.22 -2.32
C PRO A 194 -27.28 -8.03 -3.84
N VAL A 195 -26.52 -8.84 -4.58
CA VAL A 195 -26.58 -8.86 -6.06
C VAL A 195 -27.99 -9.23 -6.55
N GLU A 196 -28.64 -10.16 -5.84
CA GLU A 196 -30.03 -10.55 -6.05
C GLU A 196 -30.89 -10.03 -4.89
N PRO A 197 -31.97 -9.26 -5.13
CA PRO A 197 -32.84 -8.73 -4.06
C PRO A 197 -33.43 -9.83 -3.19
N THR A 198 -33.54 -9.59 -1.87
CA THR A 198 -34.22 -10.51 -0.96
C THR A 198 -35.74 -10.40 -1.08
N ASP A 199 -36.46 -11.39 -0.52
CA ASP A 199 -37.92 -11.37 -0.48
C ASP A 199 -38.47 -10.11 0.21
N GLU A 200 -37.79 -9.63 1.26
CA GLU A 200 -38.15 -8.39 1.96
C GLU A 200 -37.93 -7.14 1.09
N MET A 201 -36.85 -7.09 0.31
CA MET A 201 -36.59 -6.01 -0.63
C MET A 201 -37.65 -5.98 -1.74
N ILE A 202 -38.02 -7.16 -2.26
CA ILE A 202 -39.07 -7.30 -3.28
C ILE A 202 -40.43 -6.89 -2.70
N ALA A 203 -40.75 -7.32 -1.48
CA ALA A 203 -41.99 -6.93 -0.81
C ALA A 203 -42.05 -5.41 -0.54
N ALA A 204 -40.92 -4.78 -0.18
CA ALA A 204 -40.84 -3.34 0.02
C ALA A 204 -41.08 -2.57 -1.29
N ALA A 205 -40.49 -3.03 -2.39
CA ALA A 205 -40.75 -2.48 -3.72
C ALA A 205 -42.24 -2.55 -4.09
N MET A 206 -42.88 -3.69 -3.87
CA MET A 206 -44.30 -3.91 -4.22
C MET A 206 -45.29 -3.10 -3.38
N ASN A 207 -44.91 -2.69 -2.18
CA ASN A 207 -45.78 -2.00 -1.23
C ASN A 207 -45.50 -0.50 -1.10
N CYS A 208 -44.53 0.05 -1.85
CA CYS A 208 -44.23 1.47 -1.80
C CYS A 208 -45.22 2.29 -2.63
N GLU A 209 -45.37 3.57 -2.31
CA GLU A 209 -46.16 4.50 -3.12
C GLU A 209 -45.35 4.91 -4.37
N ASP A 210 -45.40 4.05 -5.39
CA ASP A 210 -44.66 4.20 -6.62
C ASP A 210 -45.50 4.73 -7.78
N VAL A 211 -46.83 4.70 -7.73
CA VAL A 211 -47.68 5.18 -8.84
C VAL A 211 -48.32 6.52 -8.52
N LEU A 212 -48.03 7.52 -9.35
CA LEU A 212 -48.77 8.79 -9.38
C LEU A 212 -49.76 8.80 -10.53
N PHE A 213 -51.00 9.18 -10.23
CA PHE A 213 -52.05 9.39 -11.22
C PHE A 213 -52.13 10.88 -11.59
N ASN A 214 -51.99 11.16 -12.86
CA ASN A 214 -52.09 12.52 -13.40
C ASN A 214 -53.56 12.87 -13.65
N SER A 215 -53.85 14.16 -13.82
CA SER A 215 -55.19 14.67 -14.10
C SER A 215 -55.74 14.28 -15.48
N ASP A 216 -54.89 13.77 -16.37
CA ASP A 216 -55.22 13.32 -17.73
C ASP A 216 -55.40 11.79 -17.82
N GLU A 217 -55.65 11.13 -16.70
CA GLU A 217 -55.82 9.67 -16.57
C GLU A 217 -54.58 8.83 -16.92
N SER A 218 -53.42 9.48 -17.16
CA SER A 218 -52.14 8.79 -17.26
C SER A 218 -51.55 8.49 -15.87
N PHE A 219 -50.65 7.51 -15.80
CA PHE A 219 -49.91 7.23 -14.57
C PHE A 219 -48.40 7.26 -14.83
N CYS A 220 -47.65 7.61 -13.79
CA CYS A 220 -46.20 7.59 -13.78
C CYS A 220 -45.72 6.69 -12.64
N VAL A 221 -44.76 5.82 -12.95
CA VAL A 221 -44.08 4.99 -11.95
C VAL A 221 -42.84 5.73 -11.45
N GLN A 222 -42.78 5.97 -10.15
CA GLN A 222 -41.68 6.57 -9.43
C GLN A 222 -40.65 5.51 -9.08
N PHE A 223 -39.83 5.13 -10.05
CA PHE A 223 -38.75 4.16 -9.86
C PHE A 223 -37.77 4.55 -8.73
N GLY A 224 -37.65 5.85 -8.45
CA GLY A 224 -36.88 6.35 -7.30
C GLY A 224 -37.42 5.84 -5.96
N ASN A 225 -38.73 5.93 -5.73
CA ASN A 225 -39.37 5.47 -4.50
C ASN A 225 -39.24 3.95 -4.34
N ILE A 226 -39.36 3.20 -5.45
CA ILE A 226 -39.14 1.75 -5.46
C ILE A 226 -37.71 1.44 -5.02
N TYR A 227 -36.73 2.11 -5.61
CA TYR A 227 -35.32 1.89 -5.30
C TYR A 227 -34.98 2.28 -3.86
N GLU A 228 -35.48 3.42 -3.37
CA GLU A 228 -35.33 3.83 -1.97
C GLU A 228 -35.93 2.82 -0.98
N ALA A 229 -37.12 2.29 -1.28
CA ALA A 229 -37.76 1.26 -0.46
C ALA A 229 -36.95 -0.04 -0.44
N MET A 230 -36.41 -0.46 -1.59
CA MET A 230 -35.53 -1.64 -1.68
C MET A 230 -34.23 -1.44 -0.89
N LEU A 231 -33.60 -0.26 -0.98
CA LEU A 231 -32.38 0.06 -0.22
C LEU A 231 -32.65 0.09 1.30
N ALA A 232 -33.79 0.64 1.72
CA ALA A 232 -34.18 0.68 3.14
C ALA A 232 -34.45 -0.71 3.72
N ALA A 233 -34.94 -1.64 2.90
CA ALA A 233 -35.18 -3.04 3.27
C ALA A 233 -33.95 -3.95 3.06
N ALA A 234 -32.86 -3.43 2.50
CA ALA A 234 -31.67 -4.23 2.26
C ALA A 234 -31.01 -4.64 3.59
N PRO A 235 -30.52 -5.88 3.70
CA PRO A 235 -29.87 -6.36 4.91
C PRO A 235 -28.60 -5.54 5.19
N GLN A 236 -28.55 -4.91 6.35
CA GLN A 236 -27.38 -4.18 6.82
C GLN A 236 -26.40 -5.18 7.43
N LYS A 237 -25.12 -5.07 7.06
CA LYS A 237 -24.03 -5.79 7.73
C LYS A 237 -23.72 -5.17 9.08
#